data_AF-A0A6P7TPY4-F1
#
_entry.id   AF-A0A6P7TPY4-F1
#
_cell.length_a   1.000
_cell.length_b   1.000
_cell.length_c   1.000
_cell.angle_alpha   90.00
_cell.angle_beta   90.00
_cell.angle_gamma   90.00
#
_symmetry.space_group_name_H-M   'P 1'
#
loop_
_entity.id
_entity.type
_entity.pdbx_description
1 polymer ?
#
loop_
_entity_poly.entity_id
_entity_poly.type
_entity_poly.pdbx_seq_one_letter_code
_entity_poly.pdbx_strand_id
1 'polypeptide(L)'
;MVEGISKATYEKLFNHIVLCLNRVLNKHKRQNHQFIGILDIAGFEIFKVNSFEQLCINYTNEKLQQLFNHRMFIIEQEEYKREGIEWDFIDFGLDLQPTIDLIEKPIGIMGLLDEECLFPKATYKTLVHKITSNVSSHPNFCKPDKLRNQCDFAIIHYAGRVDYSAENWLMCNMDPLSDSAVSLMQNSTMPFIREIWKDAEYVDVSQETSLARRKKGMFRTVCQLYKIQLAELMDNLSNTTAHFIRCIIPNLEKKVCV
;
A
#
# COMPACT_ATOMS: atom_id res chain seq x y z
N MET A 1 -10.69 21.29 0.97
CA MET A 1 -11.93 21.01 0.19
C MET A 1 -11.64 20.88 -1.30
N VAL A 2 -10.98 21.88 -1.93
CA VAL A 2 -10.64 21.83 -3.37
C VAL A 2 -9.67 20.70 -3.71
N GLU A 3 -8.64 20.49 -2.89
CA GLU A 3 -7.64 19.43 -3.10
C GLU A 3 -8.26 18.03 -3.08
N GLY A 4 -9.08 17.71 -2.07
CA GLY A 4 -9.75 16.42 -1.95
C GLY A 4 -10.67 16.09 -3.13
N ILE A 5 -11.47 17.06 -3.59
CA ILE A 5 -12.32 16.87 -4.77
C ILE A 5 -11.49 16.72 -6.04
N SER A 6 -10.39 17.46 -6.19
CA SER A 6 -9.50 17.34 -7.35
C SER A 6 -8.84 15.96 -7.40
N LYS A 7 -8.32 15.48 -6.26
CA LYS A 7 -7.75 14.14 -6.10
C LYS A 7 -8.77 13.06 -6.44
N ALA A 8 -9.95 13.10 -5.81
CA ALA A 8 -11.01 12.12 -6.04
C ALA A 8 -11.54 12.15 -7.49
N THR A 9 -11.63 13.33 -8.12
CA THR A 9 -12.02 13.46 -9.52
C THR A 9 -10.99 12.80 -10.43
N TYR A 10 -9.70 13.03 -10.18
CA TYR A 10 -8.62 12.44 -10.96
C TYR A 10 -8.59 10.91 -10.81
N GLU A 11 -8.74 10.40 -9.58
CA GLU A 11 -8.81 8.96 -9.32
C GLU A 11 -9.99 8.30 -10.05
N LYS A 12 -11.19 8.89 -9.95
CA LYS A 12 -12.39 8.36 -10.63
C LYS A 12 -12.27 8.41 -12.15
N LEU A 13 -11.65 9.47 -12.68
CA LEU A 13 -11.33 9.58 -14.10
C LEU A 13 -10.35 8.48 -14.53
N PHE A 14 -9.26 8.28 -13.78
CA PHE A 14 -8.27 7.25 -14.06
C PHE A 14 -8.90 5.85 -14.05
N ASN A 15 -9.71 5.54 -13.03
CA ASN A 15 -10.45 4.28 -12.96
C ASN A 15 -11.42 4.11 -14.15
N HIS A 16 -12.09 5.17 -14.58
CA HIS A 16 -12.95 5.11 -15.78
C HIS A 16 -12.13 4.81 -17.05
N ILE A 17 -10.95 5.42 -17.20
CA ILE A 17 -10.05 5.14 -18.33
C ILE A 17 -9.62 3.67 -18.32
N VAL A 18 -9.17 3.15 -17.17
CA VAL A 18 -8.78 1.73 -17.03
C VAL A 18 -9.95 0.80 -17.37
N LEU A 19 -11.16 1.09 -16.89
CA LEU A 19 -12.35 0.31 -17.23
C LEU A 19 -12.67 0.36 -18.73
N CYS A 20 -12.54 1.54 -19.36
CA CYS A 20 -12.74 1.70 -20.80
C CYS A 20 -11.73 0.87 -21.59
N LEU A 21 -10.44 0.98 -21.26
CA LEU A 21 -9.36 0.21 -21.88
C LEU A 21 -9.62 -1.29 -21.74
N ASN A 22 -9.97 -1.77 -20.54
CA ASN A 22 -10.28 -3.17 -20.29
C ASN A 22 -11.47 -3.65 -21.12
N ARG A 23 -12.52 -2.85 -21.30
CA ARG A 23 -13.67 -3.20 -22.17
C ARG A 23 -13.27 -3.31 -23.64
N VAL A 24 -12.42 -2.41 -24.12
CA VAL A 24 -11.99 -2.41 -25.53
C VAL A 24 -10.99 -3.52 -25.82
N LEU A 25 -10.11 -3.86 -24.87
CA LEU A 25 -9.07 -4.87 -25.04
C LEU A 25 -9.58 -6.29 -24.77
N ASN A 26 -10.57 -6.47 -23.88
CA ASN A 26 -11.12 -7.78 -23.52
C ASN A 26 -12.22 -8.26 -24.49
N LYS A 27 -11.90 -8.35 -25.80
CA LYS A 27 -12.86 -8.75 -26.85
C LYS A 27 -13.09 -10.27 -26.96
N HIS A 28 -12.21 -11.08 -26.35
CA HIS A 28 -12.27 -12.54 -26.48
C HIS A 28 -12.21 -13.19 -25.09
N LYS A 29 -13.38 -13.40 -24.47
CA LYS A 29 -13.52 -14.28 -23.30
C LYS A 29 -13.28 -15.73 -23.73
N ARG A 30 -12.01 -16.13 -23.88
CA ARG A 30 -11.64 -17.53 -24.07
C ARG A 30 -11.87 -18.28 -22.75
N GLN A 31 -12.55 -19.42 -22.81
CA GLN A 31 -12.93 -20.20 -21.61
C GLN A 31 -11.72 -20.79 -20.85
N ASN A 32 -10.56 -20.94 -21.51
CA ASN A 32 -9.31 -21.40 -20.89
C ASN A 32 -8.37 -20.21 -20.68
N HIS A 33 -8.30 -19.69 -19.45
CA HIS A 33 -7.50 -18.52 -19.11
C HIS A 33 -6.07 -18.92 -18.72
N GLN A 34 -5.24 -19.23 -19.71
CA GLN A 34 -3.79 -19.05 -19.54
C GLN A 34 -3.51 -17.55 -19.73
N PHE A 35 -2.76 -16.96 -18.82
CA PHE A 35 -2.38 -15.55 -18.90
C PHE A 35 -0.90 -15.38 -18.57
N ILE A 36 -0.33 -14.28 -19.07
CA ILE A 36 0.99 -13.79 -18.68
C ILE A 36 0.74 -12.47 -17.96
N GLY A 37 1.09 -12.41 -16.68
CA GLY A 37 1.06 -11.19 -15.89
C GLY A 37 2.39 -10.45 -16.00
N ILE A 38 2.34 -9.16 -16.29
CA ILE A 38 3.51 -8.28 -16.22
C ILE A 38 3.28 -7.34 -15.05
N LEU A 39 4.14 -7.44 -14.03
CA LEU A 39 4.09 -6.57 -12.86
C LEU A 39 5.08 -5.42 -13.04
N ASP A 40 4.53 -4.22 -13.24
CA ASP A 40 5.29 -2.96 -13.31
C ASP A 40 4.82 -2.05 -12.18
N ILE A 41 5.64 -1.93 -11.15
CA ILE A 41 5.32 -1.16 -9.94
C ILE A 41 6.43 -0.16 -9.62
N ALA A 42 6.11 0.85 -8.83
CA ALA A 42 7.10 1.77 -8.30
C ALA A 42 8.16 1.00 -7.48
N GLY A 43 9.43 1.31 -7.76
CA GLY A 43 10.56 0.78 -6.99
C GLY A 43 10.62 1.37 -5.58
N PHE A 44 11.52 0.82 -4.75
CA PHE A 44 11.75 1.31 -3.40
C PHE A 44 12.21 2.77 -3.40
N GLU A 45 11.59 3.61 -2.57
CA GLU A 45 11.85 5.05 -2.49
C GLU A 45 12.41 5.44 -1.12
N ILE A 46 13.52 6.20 -1.12
CA ILE A 46 14.12 6.79 0.09
C ILE A 46 14.34 8.28 -0.16
N PHE A 47 13.43 9.10 0.35
CA PHE A 47 13.57 10.55 0.33
C PHE A 47 14.02 11.09 1.70
N LYS A 48 14.30 12.41 1.74
CA LYS A 48 14.64 13.09 3.00
C LYS A 48 13.51 13.05 4.03
N VAL A 49 12.27 13.10 3.58
CA VAL A 49 11.06 12.98 4.39
C VAL A 49 10.09 12.11 3.61
N ASN A 50 9.65 10.99 4.20
CA ASN A 50 8.77 10.02 3.56
C ASN A 50 7.39 10.06 4.21
N SER A 51 6.33 10.06 3.38
CA SER A 51 4.94 10.12 3.84
C SER A 51 4.29 8.73 3.81
N PHE A 52 2.99 8.68 4.06
CA PHE A 52 2.15 7.49 3.99
C PHE A 52 2.24 6.78 2.63
N GLU A 53 2.31 7.54 1.54
CA GLU A 53 2.43 7.02 0.18
C GLU A 53 3.72 6.21 0.01
N GLN A 54 4.86 6.72 0.49
CA GLN A 54 6.13 6.00 0.49
C GLN A 54 6.07 4.74 1.36
N LEU A 55 5.37 4.77 2.50
CA LEU A 55 5.19 3.56 3.31
C LEU A 55 4.49 2.47 2.49
N CYS A 56 3.39 2.81 1.81
CA CYS A 56 2.66 1.87 0.97
C CYS A 56 3.53 1.29 -0.16
N ILE A 57 4.30 2.13 -0.84
CA ILE A 57 5.23 1.72 -1.91
C ILE A 57 6.31 0.78 -1.36
N ASN A 58 6.98 1.19 -0.27
CA ASN A 58 8.08 0.42 0.32
C ASN A 58 7.60 -0.90 0.93
N TYR A 59 6.40 -0.92 1.52
CA TYR A 59 5.76 -2.14 2.01
C TYR A 59 5.45 -3.14 0.88
N THR A 60 4.95 -2.68 -0.26
CA THR A 60 4.76 -3.56 -1.43
C THR A 60 6.08 -4.11 -1.93
N ASN A 61 7.13 -3.29 -2.00
CA ASN A 61 8.47 -3.75 -2.35
C ASN A 61 9.00 -4.79 -1.34
N GLU A 62 8.76 -4.61 -0.04
CA GLU A 62 9.12 -5.58 1.00
C GLU A 62 8.45 -6.95 0.75
N LYS A 63 7.14 -6.98 0.45
CA LYS A 63 6.41 -8.23 0.17
C LYS A 63 6.87 -8.90 -1.12
N LEU A 64 7.15 -8.12 -2.16
CA LEU A 64 7.66 -8.67 -3.43
C LEU A 64 9.09 -9.19 -3.28
N GLN A 65 9.92 -8.53 -2.47
CA GLN A 65 11.25 -9.04 -2.14
C GLN A 65 11.16 -10.33 -1.31
N GLN A 66 10.21 -10.43 -0.36
CA GLN A 66 9.96 -11.67 0.37
C GLN A 66 9.50 -12.80 -0.56
N LEU A 67 8.60 -12.52 -1.50
CA LEU A 67 8.17 -13.49 -2.50
C LEU A 67 9.34 -13.94 -3.38
N PHE A 68 10.21 -13.03 -3.80
CA PHE A 68 11.44 -13.35 -4.52
C PHE A 68 12.35 -14.26 -3.67
N ASN A 69 12.60 -13.91 -2.41
CA ASN A 69 13.44 -14.70 -1.51
C ASN A 69 12.87 -16.13 -1.32
N HIS A 70 11.55 -16.23 -1.10
CA HIS A 70 10.87 -17.51 -0.94
C HIS A 70 10.93 -18.35 -2.23
N ARG A 71 10.70 -17.74 -3.40
CA ARG A 71 10.72 -18.46 -4.68
C ARG A 71 12.11 -18.93 -5.08
N MET A 72 13.10 -18.04 -5.02
CA MET A 72 14.46 -18.35 -5.47
C MET A 72 15.20 -19.26 -4.51
N PHE A 73 14.98 -19.14 -3.19
CA PHE A 73 15.79 -19.88 -2.23
C PHE A 73 15.05 -21.02 -1.55
N ILE A 74 13.76 -20.90 -1.24
CA ILE A 74 13.05 -21.93 -0.48
C ILE A 74 12.47 -22.97 -1.43
N ILE A 75 11.72 -22.52 -2.44
CA ILE A 75 11.00 -23.43 -3.34
C ILE A 75 11.95 -24.23 -4.24
N GLU A 76 13.06 -23.65 -4.69
CA GLU A 76 14.07 -24.40 -5.46
C GLU A 76 14.67 -25.55 -4.63
N GLN A 77 14.99 -25.29 -3.36
CA GLN A 77 15.53 -26.32 -2.46
C GLN A 77 14.49 -27.39 -2.09
N GLU A 78 13.22 -27.00 -1.96
CA GLU A 78 12.11 -27.96 -1.78
C GLU A 78 11.91 -28.86 -3.00
N GLU A 79 12.11 -28.34 -4.21
CA GLU A 79 12.05 -29.14 -5.44
C GLU A 79 13.21 -30.15 -5.49
N TYR A 80 14.43 -29.75 -5.13
CA TYR A 80 15.57 -30.68 -5.05
C TYR A 80 15.28 -31.85 -4.11
N LYS A 81 14.70 -31.57 -2.93
CA LYS A 81 14.26 -32.62 -2.00
C LYS A 81 13.17 -33.51 -2.59
N ARG A 82 12.22 -32.94 -3.33
CA ARG A 82 11.12 -33.69 -3.97
C ARG A 82 11.64 -34.61 -5.08
N GLU A 83 12.62 -34.16 -5.86
CA GLU A 83 13.26 -34.96 -6.90
C GLU A 83 14.27 -35.99 -6.34
N GLY A 84 14.53 -35.98 -5.03
CA GLY A 84 15.44 -36.90 -4.38
C GLY A 84 16.92 -36.59 -4.65
N ILE A 85 17.22 -35.34 -4.98
CA ILE A 85 18.60 -34.85 -5.18
C ILE A 85 19.23 -34.66 -3.80
N GLU A 86 20.42 -35.22 -3.60
CA GLU A 86 21.21 -35.02 -2.38
C GLU A 86 21.62 -33.55 -2.30
N TRP A 87 20.95 -32.80 -1.42
CA TRP A 87 21.14 -31.36 -1.27
C TRP A 87 21.04 -30.96 0.21
N ASP A 88 22.09 -30.30 0.71
CA ASP A 88 22.11 -29.72 2.04
C ASP A 88 21.36 -28.39 2.04
N PHE A 89 20.38 -28.24 2.94
CA PHE A 89 19.60 -27.02 3.01
C PHE A 89 20.48 -25.83 3.43
N ILE A 90 20.50 -24.79 2.60
CA ILE A 90 21.23 -23.55 2.85
C ILE A 90 20.22 -22.50 3.32
N ASP A 91 20.39 -22.04 4.57
CA ASP A 91 19.66 -20.88 5.08
C ASP A 91 20.41 -19.59 4.73
N PHE A 92 19.78 -18.74 3.93
CA PHE A 92 20.34 -17.45 3.52
C PHE A 92 20.06 -16.33 4.53
N GLY A 93 19.21 -16.55 5.55
CA GLY A 93 18.88 -15.54 6.56
C GLY A 93 18.17 -14.30 6.00
N LEU A 94 17.57 -14.40 4.81
CA LEU A 94 16.91 -13.30 4.10
C LEU A 94 15.41 -13.24 4.39
N ASP A 95 15.03 -13.38 5.66
CA ASP A 95 13.62 -13.33 6.05
C ASP A 95 13.17 -11.90 6.35
N LEU A 96 12.26 -11.39 5.52
CA LEU A 96 11.65 -10.06 5.66
C LEU A 96 10.32 -10.11 6.40
N GLN A 97 9.84 -11.30 6.79
CA GLN A 97 8.58 -11.46 7.50
C GLN A 97 8.47 -10.59 8.77
N PRO A 98 9.53 -10.37 9.58
CA PRO A 98 9.44 -9.48 10.74
C PRO A 98 9.09 -8.03 10.36
N THR A 99 9.65 -7.48 9.27
CA THR A 99 9.32 -6.12 8.80
C THR A 99 7.93 -6.06 8.20
N ILE A 100 7.52 -7.08 7.44
CA ILE A 100 6.17 -7.18 6.88
C ILE A 100 5.14 -7.22 8.01
N ASP A 101 5.37 -8.07 9.02
CA ASP A 101 4.52 -8.22 10.20
C ASP A 101 4.40 -6.92 10.99
N LEU A 102 5.50 -6.19 11.18
CA LEU A 102 5.51 -4.87 11.82
C LEU A 102 4.55 -3.90 11.14
N ILE A 103 4.41 -3.98 9.80
CA ILE A 103 3.57 -3.06 9.02
C ILE A 103 2.12 -3.54 8.95
N GLU A 104 1.89 -4.81 8.60
CA GLU A 104 0.56 -5.29 8.19
C GLU A 104 -0.31 -5.89 9.30
N LYS A 105 0.30 -6.43 10.37
CA LYS A 105 -0.45 -7.12 11.43
C LYS A 105 -1.43 -6.17 12.14
N PRO A 106 -2.45 -6.70 12.85
CA PRO A 106 -3.40 -5.88 13.59
C PRO A 106 -2.73 -4.91 14.58
N ILE A 107 -1.69 -5.38 15.30
CA ILE A 107 -0.85 -4.55 16.18
C ILE A 107 0.42 -4.11 15.42
N GLY A 108 0.24 -3.68 14.17
CA GLY A 108 1.27 -3.16 13.27
C GLY A 108 0.96 -1.73 12.84
N ILE A 109 1.84 -1.12 12.05
CA ILE A 109 1.74 0.30 11.66
C ILE A 109 0.39 0.62 11.01
N MET A 110 -0.04 -0.16 10.01
CA MET A 110 -1.30 0.09 9.29
C MET A 110 -2.53 -0.19 10.17
N GLY A 111 -2.49 -1.23 11.00
CA GLY A 111 -3.59 -1.56 11.91
C GLY A 111 -3.79 -0.49 12.99
N LEU A 112 -2.70 -0.01 13.59
CA LEU A 112 -2.74 1.08 14.58
C LEU A 112 -3.23 2.39 13.95
N LEU A 113 -2.84 2.67 12.69
CA LEU A 113 -3.33 3.81 11.92
C LEU A 113 -4.84 3.71 11.66
N ASP A 114 -5.33 2.54 11.25
CA ASP A 114 -6.77 2.29 11.03
C ASP A 114 -7.60 2.51 12.30
N GLU A 115 -7.10 2.03 13.44
CA GLU A 115 -7.77 2.25 14.72
C GLU A 115 -7.74 3.71 15.15
N GLU A 116 -6.60 4.39 15.00
CA GLU A 116 -6.44 5.78 15.43
C GLU A 116 -7.33 6.73 14.62
N CYS A 117 -7.55 6.41 13.35
CA CYS A 117 -8.49 7.10 12.45
C CYS A 117 -9.95 7.10 12.96
N LEU A 118 -10.32 6.18 13.87
CA LEU A 118 -11.66 6.11 14.43
C LEU A 118 -11.90 7.08 15.60
N PHE A 119 -10.85 7.72 16.13
CA PHE A 119 -10.95 8.61 17.29
C PHE A 119 -11.16 10.08 16.86
N PRO A 120 -12.25 10.75 17.28
CA PRO A 120 -12.59 12.11 16.82
C PRO A 120 -11.56 13.20 17.12
N LYS A 121 -10.68 12.98 18.12
CA LYS A 121 -9.62 13.91 18.53
C LYS A 121 -8.22 13.36 18.27
N ALA A 122 -8.10 12.34 17.43
CA ALA A 122 -6.81 11.83 17.03
C ALA A 122 -6.02 12.89 16.27
N THR A 123 -4.71 12.91 16.51
CA THR A 123 -3.75 13.73 15.79
C THR A 123 -2.58 12.85 15.38
N TYR A 124 -1.76 13.30 14.43
CA TYR A 124 -0.55 12.54 14.08
C TYR A 124 0.35 12.31 15.31
N LYS A 125 0.35 13.21 16.30
CA LYS A 125 1.12 13.03 17.54
C LYS A 125 0.59 11.89 18.40
N THR A 126 -0.74 11.75 18.53
CA THR A 126 -1.34 10.63 19.27
C THR A 126 -1.10 9.31 18.54
N LEU A 127 -1.19 9.32 17.21
CA LEU A 127 -0.80 8.20 16.35
C LEU A 127 0.65 7.77 16.57
N VAL A 128 1.60 8.68 16.48
CA VAL A 128 3.04 8.41 16.64
C VAL A 128 3.34 7.87 18.04
N HIS A 129 2.70 8.44 19.06
CA HIS A 129 2.80 7.94 20.43
C HIS A 129 2.25 6.51 20.54
N LYS A 130 1.07 6.23 19.95
CA LYS A 130 0.46 4.90 19.93
C LYS A 130 1.35 3.89 19.21
N ILE A 131 1.87 4.22 18.03
CA ILE A 131 2.83 3.40 17.28
C ILE A 131 4.04 3.10 18.16
N THR A 132 4.73 4.15 18.63
CA THR A 132 5.95 3.99 19.43
C THR A 132 5.72 3.12 20.67
N SER A 133 4.56 3.28 21.33
CA SER A 133 4.25 2.51 22.55
C SER A 133 4.06 1.01 22.27
N ASN A 134 3.47 0.66 21.12
CA ASN A 134 3.16 -0.73 20.76
C ASN A 134 4.34 -1.44 20.07
N VAL A 135 5.13 -0.74 19.26
CA VAL A 135 6.17 -1.39 18.41
C VAL A 135 7.62 -1.05 18.80
N SER A 136 7.84 -0.31 19.91
CA SER A 136 9.19 0.16 20.29
C SER A 136 10.24 -0.92 20.56
N SER A 137 9.84 -2.15 20.90
CA SER A 137 10.75 -3.27 21.12
C SER A 137 11.11 -4.01 19.83
N HIS A 138 10.46 -3.69 18.71
CA HIS A 138 10.68 -4.38 17.45
C HIS A 138 12.07 -4.02 16.87
N PRO A 139 12.89 -5.00 16.45
CA PRO A 139 14.26 -4.75 16.00
C PRO A 139 14.33 -3.82 14.78
N ASN A 140 13.33 -3.89 13.90
CA ASN A 140 13.26 -3.08 12.68
C ASN A 140 12.54 -1.74 12.87
N PHE A 141 12.18 -1.36 14.10
CA PHE A 141 11.56 -0.07 14.41
C PHE A 141 12.56 0.85 15.13
N CYS A 142 12.70 2.07 14.63
CA CYS A 142 13.58 3.10 15.19
C CYS A 142 12.75 4.25 15.76
N LYS A 143 12.99 4.56 17.04
CA LYS A 143 12.39 5.72 17.70
C LYS A 143 12.89 7.03 17.08
N PRO A 144 12.08 8.10 17.11
CA PRO A 144 12.51 9.42 16.65
C PRO A 144 13.70 9.93 17.47
N ASP A 145 14.74 10.38 16.78
CA ASP A 145 15.82 11.15 17.40
C ASP A 145 15.39 12.62 17.48
N LYS A 146 14.84 13.00 18.64
CA LYS A 146 14.32 14.35 18.92
C LYS A 146 15.36 15.47 18.77
N LEU A 147 16.65 15.14 18.75
CA LEU A 147 17.75 16.12 18.67
C LEU A 147 18.24 16.35 17.24
N ARG A 148 17.95 15.42 16.30
CA ARG A 148 18.54 15.44 14.95
C ARG A 148 17.53 15.39 13.81
N ASN A 149 16.36 14.77 14.01
CA ASN A 149 15.46 14.45 12.90
C ASN A 149 14.11 15.16 13.01
N GLN A 150 13.62 15.69 11.88
CA GLN A 150 12.27 16.22 11.70
C GLN A 150 11.22 15.10 11.49
N CYS A 151 11.62 13.83 11.56
CA CYS A 151 10.78 12.67 11.30
C CYS A 151 10.28 12.03 12.60
N ASP A 152 9.09 11.44 12.54
CA ASP A 152 8.37 10.93 13.71
C ASP A 152 8.81 9.53 14.15
N PHE A 153 9.31 8.71 13.22
CA PHE A 153 9.93 7.41 13.46
C PHE A 153 10.66 6.92 12.20
N ALA A 154 11.39 5.81 12.30
CA ALA A 154 11.99 5.16 11.14
C ALA A 154 11.74 3.64 11.15
N ILE A 155 11.73 3.04 9.97
CA ILE A 155 11.65 1.58 9.79
C ILE A 155 12.91 1.12 9.05
N ILE A 156 13.47 0.00 9.51
CA ILE A 156 14.58 -0.68 8.83
C ILE A 156 13.98 -1.67 7.84
N HIS A 157 14.03 -1.31 6.57
CA HIS A 157 13.62 -2.14 5.44
C HIS A 157 14.80 -2.93 4.88
N TYR A 158 14.55 -3.92 4.02
CA TYR A 158 15.62 -4.66 3.34
C TYR A 158 16.58 -3.76 2.54
N ALA A 159 16.08 -2.64 2.00
CA ALA A 159 16.86 -1.69 1.22
C ALA A 159 17.55 -0.61 2.07
N GLY A 160 17.25 -0.54 3.38
CA GLY A 160 17.85 0.42 4.31
C GLY A 160 16.84 1.07 5.25
N ARG A 161 17.35 1.97 6.09
CA ARG A 161 16.53 2.76 7.01
C ARG A 161 15.78 3.85 6.25
N VAL A 162 14.48 3.97 6.51
CA VAL A 162 13.62 5.03 5.96
C VAL A 162 12.96 5.79 7.10
N ASP A 163 13.18 7.11 7.14
CA ASP A 163 12.58 8.01 8.12
C ASP A 163 11.21 8.54 7.61
N TYR A 164 10.17 8.41 8.43
CA TYR A 164 8.79 8.75 8.08
C TYR A 164 8.27 9.94 8.89
N SER A 165 7.50 10.82 8.23
CA SER A 165 6.70 11.88 8.85
C SER A 165 5.23 11.50 8.80
N ALA A 166 4.58 11.49 9.96
CA ALA A 166 3.20 11.05 10.16
C ALA A 166 2.17 12.19 10.04
N GLU A 167 2.60 13.43 9.78
CA GLU A 167 1.81 14.66 9.93
C GLU A 167 0.42 14.59 9.26
N ASN A 168 0.34 14.01 8.06
CA ASN A 168 -0.90 13.89 7.28
C ASN A 168 -1.46 12.46 7.18
N TRP A 169 -0.92 11.48 7.92
CA TRP A 169 -1.28 10.07 7.74
C TRP A 169 -2.76 9.78 8.02
N LEU A 170 -3.31 10.38 9.09
CA LEU A 170 -4.73 10.21 9.42
C LEU A 170 -5.62 10.74 8.30
N MET A 171 -5.30 11.91 7.74
CA MET A 171 -6.08 12.47 6.62
C MET A 171 -5.93 11.64 5.34
N CYS A 172 -4.71 11.22 5.01
CA CYS A 172 -4.46 10.37 3.84
C CYS A 172 -5.15 9.01 3.95
N ASN A 173 -5.23 8.42 5.15
CA ASN A 173 -5.85 7.11 5.35
C ASN A 173 -7.39 7.17 5.39
N MET A 174 -7.95 8.27 5.91
CA MET A 174 -9.40 8.52 5.93
C MET A 174 -9.93 8.95 4.57
N ASP A 175 -9.11 9.66 3.79
CA ASP A 175 -9.45 10.27 2.50
C ASP A 175 -10.83 10.97 2.47
N PRO A 176 -11.08 11.95 3.37
CA PRO A 176 -12.42 12.46 3.58
C PRO A 176 -12.86 13.43 2.49
N LEU A 177 -14.13 13.32 2.08
CA LEU A 177 -14.77 14.20 1.09
C LEU A 177 -16.01 14.87 1.70
N SER A 178 -16.35 16.05 1.18
CA SER A 178 -17.55 16.77 1.61
C SER A 178 -18.80 16.19 0.94
N ASP A 179 -19.80 15.79 1.73
CA ASP A 179 -21.08 15.27 1.25
C ASP A 179 -21.77 16.20 0.23
N SER A 180 -21.79 17.50 0.52
CA SER A 180 -22.36 18.50 -0.38
C SER A 180 -21.62 18.57 -1.72
N ALA A 181 -20.29 18.44 -1.69
CA ALA A 181 -19.49 18.45 -2.91
C ALA A 181 -19.69 17.17 -3.72
N VAL A 182 -19.75 16.00 -3.07
CA VAL A 182 -20.04 14.73 -3.77
C VAL A 182 -21.44 14.74 -4.38
N SER A 183 -22.44 15.18 -3.62
CA SER A 183 -23.82 15.32 -4.10
C SER A 183 -23.93 16.27 -5.30
N LEU A 184 -23.17 17.37 -5.29
CA LEU A 184 -23.10 18.28 -6.45
C LEU A 184 -22.52 17.58 -7.70
N MET A 185 -21.45 16.80 -7.53
CA MET A 185 -20.84 16.06 -8.65
C MET A 185 -21.77 14.97 -9.20
N GLN A 186 -22.49 14.27 -8.32
CA GLN A 186 -23.51 13.27 -8.71
C GLN A 186 -24.68 13.90 -9.46
N ASN A 187 -25.05 15.14 -9.12
CA ASN A 187 -26.11 15.89 -9.79
C ASN A 187 -25.60 16.84 -10.89
N SER A 188 -24.35 16.66 -11.33
CA SER A 188 -23.74 17.51 -12.35
C SER A 188 -24.57 17.51 -13.64
N THR A 189 -24.63 18.68 -14.30
CA THR A 189 -25.25 18.84 -15.62
C THR A 189 -24.47 18.09 -16.69
N MET A 190 -23.18 17.82 -16.48
CA MET A 190 -22.35 17.05 -17.40
C MET A 190 -22.57 15.54 -17.19
N PRO A 191 -23.06 14.81 -18.21
CA PRO A 191 -23.34 13.37 -18.08
C PRO A 191 -22.12 12.54 -17.68
N PHE A 192 -20.94 12.88 -18.20
CA PHE A 192 -19.69 12.20 -17.89
C PHE A 192 -19.30 12.32 -16.41
N ILE A 193 -19.40 13.52 -15.84
CA ILE A 193 -19.12 13.75 -14.42
C ILE A 193 -20.09 12.94 -13.56
N ARG A 194 -21.38 12.97 -13.89
CA ARG A 194 -22.38 12.15 -13.20
C ARG A 194 -22.06 10.65 -13.30
N GLU A 195 -21.58 10.17 -14.44
CA GLU A 195 -21.21 8.77 -14.62
C GLU A 195 -20.04 8.35 -13.73
N ILE A 196 -18.93 9.11 -13.71
CA ILE A 196 -17.75 8.74 -12.93
C ILE A 196 -17.98 8.89 -11.40
N TRP A 197 -18.99 9.66 -10.99
CA TRP A 197 -19.35 9.90 -9.58
C TRP A 197 -20.55 9.07 -9.07
N LYS A 198 -21.22 8.27 -9.93
CA LYS A 198 -22.48 7.59 -9.62
C LYS A 198 -22.41 6.61 -8.42
N ASP A 199 -21.29 5.92 -8.26
CA ASP A 199 -21.04 4.91 -7.21
C ASP A 199 -19.93 5.37 -6.25
N ALA A 200 -19.84 6.67 -5.97
CA ALA A 200 -18.79 7.21 -5.11
C ALA A 200 -18.98 6.76 -3.65
N GLU A 201 -18.12 5.85 -3.18
CA GLU A 201 -17.89 5.61 -1.75
C GLU A 201 -16.93 6.68 -1.21
N TYR A 202 -17.25 7.26 -0.04
CA TYR A 202 -16.40 8.27 0.62
C TYR A 202 -16.72 8.39 2.11
N VAL A 203 -15.83 9.09 2.81
CA VAL A 203 -15.98 9.43 4.23
C VAL A 203 -16.42 10.88 4.34
N ASP A 204 -17.57 11.12 4.96
CA ASP A 204 -18.12 12.47 5.13
C ASP A 204 -17.45 13.21 6.31
N VAL A 205 -16.95 14.42 6.03
CA VAL A 205 -16.34 15.32 7.01
C VAL A 205 -17.36 15.86 8.03
N SER A 206 -18.66 15.88 7.69
CA SER A 206 -19.68 16.61 8.46
C SER A 206 -20.33 15.84 9.62
N GLN A 207 -20.03 14.55 9.80
CA GLN A 207 -20.63 13.73 10.86
C GLN A 207 -19.65 13.43 12.00
N GLU A 208 -19.55 14.34 12.96
CA GLU A 208 -18.79 14.13 14.20
C GLU A 208 -19.40 13.08 15.16
N THR A 209 -20.61 12.54 14.91
CA THR A 209 -21.38 11.89 16.01
C THR A 209 -22.29 10.70 15.67
N SER A 210 -22.05 9.88 14.65
CA SER A 210 -22.86 8.65 14.56
C SER A 210 -22.13 7.37 14.15
N LEU A 211 -21.90 6.51 15.16
CA LEU A 211 -21.69 5.08 15.01
C LEU A 211 -22.85 4.36 14.27
N ALA A 212 -23.97 5.04 14.01
CA ALA A 212 -25.22 4.43 13.53
C ALA A 212 -25.34 4.29 12.01
N ARG A 213 -24.63 5.10 11.19
CA ARG A 213 -24.52 4.83 9.73
C ARG A 213 -23.48 3.75 9.38
N ARG A 214 -22.72 3.25 10.37
CA ARG A 214 -21.72 2.16 10.21
C ARG A 214 -22.30 0.80 9.79
N LYS A 215 -23.63 0.65 9.68
CA LYS A 215 -24.33 -0.60 9.29
C LYS A 215 -24.77 -0.66 7.82
N LYS A 216 -24.50 0.34 6.98
CA LYS A 216 -24.79 0.29 5.54
C LYS A 216 -23.58 0.80 4.74
N GLY A 217 -22.64 -0.11 4.48
CA GLY A 217 -21.34 0.18 3.85
C GLY A 217 -20.24 0.21 4.89
N MET A 218 -19.37 -0.81 4.86
CA MET A 218 -18.25 -0.96 5.78
C MET A 218 -17.29 0.19 5.52
N PHE A 219 -17.18 1.15 6.45
CA PHE A 219 -16.14 2.18 6.41
C PHE A 219 -14.79 1.48 6.24
N ARG A 220 -14.15 1.69 5.08
CA ARG A 220 -12.84 1.13 4.77
C ARG A 220 -11.86 2.25 4.55
N THR A 221 -10.77 2.21 5.30
CA THR A 221 -9.64 3.12 5.12
C THR A 221 -8.85 2.77 3.87
N VAL A 222 -8.00 3.69 3.41
CA VAL A 222 -7.06 3.41 2.32
C VAL A 222 -6.17 2.22 2.66
N CYS A 223 -5.67 2.10 3.89
CA CYS A 223 -4.88 0.95 4.34
C CYS A 223 -5.63 -0.38 4.19
N GLN A 224 -6.91 -0.44 4.58
CA GLN A 224 -7.70 -1.68 4.49
C GLN A 224 -7.90 -2.09 3.03
N LEU A 225 -8.27 -1.15 2.16
CA LEU A 225 -8.43 -1.42 0.72
C LEU A 225 -7.10 -1.86 0.10
N TYR A 226 -6.02 -1.14 0.43
CA TYR A 226 -4.68 -1.43 -0.07
C TYR A 226 -4.19 -2.82 0.34
N LYS A 227 -4.36 -3.20 1.63
CA LYS A 227 -3.98 -4.54 2.12
C LYS A 227 -4.75 -5.65 1.40
N ILE A 228 -6.05 -5.47 1.16
CA ILE A 228 -6.87 -6.46 0.46
C ILE A 228 -6.38 -6.63 -0.98
N GLN A 229 -6.22 -5.53 -1.72
CA GLN A 229 -5.76 -5.56 -3.11
C GLN A 229 -4.35 -6.16 -3.24
N LEU A 230 -3.45 -5.80 -2.33
CA LEU A 230 -2.10 -6.36 -2.32
C LEU A 230 -2.11 -7.86 -1.97
N ALA A 231 -2.95 -8.30 -1.02
CA ALA A 231 -3.09 -9.72 -0.71
C ALA A 231 -3.58 -10.51 -1.92
N GLU A 232 -4.62 -10.03 -2.62
CA GLU A 232 -5.13 -10.64 -3.85
C GLU A 232 -4.04 -10.71 -4.94
N LEU A 233 -3.22 -9.65 -5.09
CA LEU A 233 -2.08 -9.67 -6.00
C LEU A 233 -1.05 -10.73 -5.60
N MET A 234 -0.66 -10.79 -4.32
CA MET A 234 0.32 -11.76 -3.83
C MET A 234 -0.17 -13.20 -3.97
N ASP A 235 -1.46 -13.45 -3.75
CA ASP A 235 -2.08 -14.76 -3.97
C ASP A 235 -2.05 -15.16 -5.45
N ASN A 236 -2.37 -14.23 -6.36
CA ASN A 236 -2.28 -14.48 -7.79
C ASN A 236 -0.85 -14.81 -8.22
N LEU A 237 0.14 -14.02 -7.76
CA LEU A 237 1.55 -14.29 -8.06
C LEU A 237 2.01 -15.64 -7.50
N SER A 238 1.56 -15.99 -6.29
CA SER A 238 1.89 -17.27 -5.64
C SER A 238 1.28 -18.49 -6.34
N ASN A 239 0.23 -18.29 -7.15
CA ASN A 239 -0.38 -19.36 -7.95
C ASN A 239 0.13 -19.39 -9.40
N THR A 240 1.17 -18.61 -9.73
CA THR A 240 1.76 -18.55 -11.08
C THR A 240 3.26 -18.85 -11.04
N THR A 241 3.81 -19.26 -12.19
CA THR A 241 5.25 -19.34 -12.39
C THR A 241 5.81 -17.93 -12.60
N ALA A 242 6.68 -17.49 -11.69
CA ALA A 242 7.28 -16.16 -11.74
C ALA A 242 8.61 -16.17 -12.50
N HIS A 243 8.84 -15.13 -13.30
CA HIS A 243 10.12 -14.83 -13.94
C HIS A 243 10.57 -13.43 -13.50
N PHE A 244 11.78 -13.31 -12.98
CA PHE A 244 12.28 -12.07 -12.40
C PHE A 244 13.30 -11.38 -13.30
N ILE A 245 13.18 -10.06 -13.45
CA ILE A 245 14.16 -9.20 -14.10
C ILE A 245 14.57 -8.14 -13.08
N ARG A 246 15.85 -8.13 -12.68
CA ARG A 246 16.39 -7.16 -11.71
C ARG A 246 17.04 -5.99 -12.45
N CYS A 247 16.39 -4.83 -12.41
CA CYS A 247 16.93 -3.58 -12.94
C CYS A 247 17.80 -2.89 -11.89
N ILE A 248 19.00 -2.43 -12.26
CA ILE A 248 19.92 -1.70 -11.37
C ILE A 248 20.13 -0.28 -11.93
N ILE A 249 19.96 0.72 -11.08
CA ILE A 249 20.19 2.12 -11.43
C ILE A 249 21.71 2.37 -11.42
N PRO A 250 22.32 2.85 -12.53
CA PRO A 250 23.77 3.02 -12.60
C PRO A 250 24.28 4.24 -11.81
N ASN A 251 23.47 5.30 -11.69
CA ASN A 251 23.79 6.49 -10.91
C ASN A 251 22.53 7.25 -10.49
N LEU A 252 22.64 8.02 -9.40
CA LEU A 252 21.55 8.87 -8.89
C LEU A 252 21.46 10.23 -9.62
N GLU A 253 22.47 10.58 -10.43
CA GLU A 253 22.54 11.87 -11.14
C GLU A 253 21.71 11.90 -12.44
N LYS A 254 21.04 10.78 -12.79
CA LYS A 254 20.30 10.60 -14.05
C LYS A 254 21.17 10.88 -15.29
N LYS A 255 22.48 10.66 -15.19
CA LYS A 255 23.41 10.82 -16.32
C LYS A 255 23.54 9.52 -17.08
N VAL A 256 23.68 9.62 -18.39
CA VAL A 256 24.09 8.48 -19.22
C VAL A 256 25.57 8.21 -18.93
N CYS A 257 25.94 6.96 -18.71
CA CYS A 257 27.34 6.57 -18.67
C CYS A 257 27.94 6.82 -20.05
N VAL A 258 28.87 7.77 -20.14
CA VAL A 258 29.65 8.07 -21.36
C VAL A 258 30.87 7.17 -21.40
#